data_AF-A0A821PZU9-F1
#
_entry.id   AF-A0A821PZU9-F1
#
_cell.length_a   1.000
_cell.length_b   1.000
_cell.length_c   1.000
_cell.angle_alpha   90.00
_cell.angle_beta   90.00
_cell.angle_gamma   90.00
#
_symmetry.space_group_name_H-M   'P 1'
#
loop_
_entity.id
_entity.type
_entity.pdbx_description
1 polymer ?
#
loop_
_entity_poly.entity_id
_entity_poly.type
_entity_poly.pdbx_seq_one_letter_code
_entity_poly.pdbx_strand_id
1 'polypeptide(L)'
;SHKILTIDTVRILLIGLTIDGTGKYVRIINQSSLVDYVQEYLKLLPNNTYDVFIAITHLDMATDIELASKIPQLNLIMGGHEHDNFNYLRGTNYIPINKADANAFTVFIHRCAYNIDTKRFRLYSTLAQVTYEVPNEENTEAIANYWFNLGIQGFQTLGYNPNAIV
;
A
#
# COMPACT_ATOMS: atom_id res chain seq x y z
N SER A 1 -11.70 1.43 -3.99
CA SER A 1 -11.70 2.19 -5.27
C SER A 1 -10.77 1.51 -6.26
N HIS A 2 -10.84 1.78 -7.56
CA HIS A 2 -9.88 1.22 -8.52
C HIS A 2 -9.41 2.30 -9.50
N LYS A 3 -8.26 2.06 -10.13
CA LYS A 3 -7.71 2.88 -11.22
C LYS A 3 -6.94 1.99 -12.18
N ILE A 4 -7.06 2.23 -13.47
CA ILE A 4 -6.17 1.63 -14.47
C ILE A 4 -5.13 2.68 -14.82
N LEU A 5 -3.86 2.35 -14.62
CA LEU A 5 -2.72 3.13 -15.10
C LEU A 5 -2.20 2.49 -16.37
N THR A 6 -1.87 3.30 -17.37
CA THR A 6 -1.23 2.83 -18.59
C THR A 6 0.18 3.38 -18.64
N ILE A 7 1.17 2.49 -18.68
CA ILE A 7 2.57 2.82 -18.91
C ILE A 7 2.94 2.23 -20.26
N ASP A 8 3.21 3.10 -21.23
CA ASP A 8 3.30 2.76 -22.66
C ASP A 8 2.05 2.01 -23.15
N THR A 9 2.16 0.68 -23.32
CA THR A 9 1.07 -0.20 -23.75
C THR A 9 0.58 -1.15 -22.65
N VAL A 10 1.24 -1.16 -21.49
CA VAL A 10 0.94 -2.05 -20.38
C VAL A 10 -0.07 -1.39 -19.45
N ARG A 11 -1.17 -2.10 -19.15
CA ARG A 11 -2.26 -1.62 -18.30
C ARG A 11 -2.18 -2.28 -16.93
N ILE A 12 -2.05 -1.45 -15.90
CA ILE A 12 -1.92 -1.86 -14.52
C ILE A 12 -3.22 -1.51 -13.81
N LEU A 13 -3.99 -2.53 -13.43
CA LEU A 13 -5.13 -2.37 -12.54
C LEU A 13 -4.60 -2.20 -11.12
N LEU A 14 -4.94 -1.07 -10.51
CA LEU A 14 -4.76 -0.81 -9.09
C LEU A 14 -6.13 -0.88 -8.41
N ILE A 15 -6.23 -1.67 -7.35
CA ILE A 15 -7.39 -1.65 -6.44
C ILE A 15 -6.97 -1.20 -5.05
N GLY A 16 -7.65 -0.21 -4.51
CA GLY A 16 -7.50 0.27 -3.14
C GLY A 16 -8.52 -0.39 -2.23
N LEU A 17 -8.05 -1.07 -1.19
CA LEU A 17 -8.82 -1.85 -0.22
C LEU A 17 -8.47 -1.40 1.20
N THR A 18 -9.45 -1.30 2.08
CA THR A 18 -9.26 -0.80 3.45
C THR A 18 -10.11 -1.60 4.42
N ILE A 19 -9.66 -1.72 5.67
CA ILE A 19 -10.46 -2.25 6.78
C ILE A 19 -11.76 -1.46 6.95
N ASP A 20 -12.71 -2.10 7.64
CA ASP A 20 -13.97 -1.48 8.02
C ASP A 20 -13.75 -0.22 8.87
N GLY A 21 -14.63 0.77 8.68
CA GLY A 21 -14.62 2.01 9.45
C GLY A 21 -16.03 2.33 9.94
N THR A 22 -16.15 2.68 11.21
CA THR A 22 -17.42 3.02 11.86
C THR A 22 -17.59 4.53 11.96
N GLY A 23 -17.63 5.21 10.82
CA GLY A 23 -17.84 6.67 10.74
C GLY A 23 -19.18 7.05 10.15
N LYS A 24 -19.89 8.05 10.70
CA LYS A 24 -21.15 8.58 10.13
C LYS A 24 -21.04 9.02 8.67
N TYR A 25 -19.82 9.34 8.21
CA TYR A 25 -19.49 9.79 6.86
C TYR A 25 -18.64 8.80 6.07
N VAL A 26 -18.44 7.60 6.61
CA VAL A 26 -17.59 6.56 6.02
C VAL A 26 -18.47 5.37 5.69
N ARG A 27 -18.64 5.09 4.39
CA ARG A 27 -19.27 3.86 3.92
C ARG A 27 -18.18 2.98 3.33
N ILE A 28 -17.84 1.93 4.05
CA ILE A 28 -16.87 0.92 3.63
C ILE A 28 -17.60 -0.43 3.53
N ILE A 29 -17.18 -1.24 2.56
CA ILE A 29 -17.68 -2.60 2.37
C ILE A 29 -17.15 -3.45 3.51
N ASN A 30 -18.01 -4.24 4.16
CA ASN A 30 -17.62 -5.12 5.26
C ASN A 30 -16.42 -6.00 4.88
N GLN A 31 -15.40 -6.05 5.73
CA GLN A 31 -14.15 -6.78 5.50
C GLN A 31 -14.39 -8.26 5.17
N SER A 32 -15.35 -8.92 5.83
CA SER A 32 -15.71 -10.31 5.57
C SER A 32 -16.29 -10.52 4.17
N SER A 33 -16.89 -9.49 3.57
CA SER A 33 -17.41 -9.52 2.20
C SER A 33 -16.42 -8.98 1.16
N LEU A 34 -15.27 -8.47 1.59
CA LEU A 34 -14.36 -7.72 0.74
C LEU A 34 -13.75 -8.60 -0.35
N VAL A 35 -13.27 -9.79 0.00
CA VAL A 35 -12.64 -10.70 -0.97
C VAL A 35 -13.65 -11.15 -2.03
N ASP A 36 -14.85 -11.54 -1.59
CA ASP A 36 -15.94 -11.94 -2.49
C ASP A 36 -16.35 -10.77 -3.40
N TYR A 37 -16.45 -9.55 -2.85
CA TYR A 37 -16.74 -8.35 -3.64
C TYR A 37 -15.68 -8.12 -4.72
N VAL A 38 -14.38 -8.26 -4.40
CA VAL A 38 -13.31 -8.11 -5.40
C VAL A 38 -13.44 -9.18 -6.48
N GLN A 39 -13.73 -10.44 -6.13
CA GLN A 39 -13.95 -11.49 -7.12
C GLN A 39 -15.13 -11.18 -8.05
N GLU A 40 -16.27 -10.76 -7.51
CA GLU A 40 -17.42 -10.38 -8.31
C GLU A 40 -17.12 -9.16 -9.20
N TYR A 41 -16.44 -8.15 -8.65
CA TYR A 41 -16.03 -6.97 -9.40
C TYR A 41 -15.12 -7.33 -10.59
N LEU A 42 -14.17 -8.25 -10.41
CA LEU A 42 -13.29 -8.70 -11.49
C LEU A 42 -14.05 -9.42 -12.62
N LYS A 43 -15.16 -10.10 -12.31
CA LYS A 43 -16.03 -10.73 -13.34
C LYS A 43 -16.76 -9.71 -14.21
N LEU A 44 -16.99 -8.50 -13.69
CA LEU A 44 -17.63 -7.41 -14.44
C LEU A 44 -16.67 -6.72 -15.42
N LEU A 45 -15.36 -6.90 -15.25
CA LEU A 45 -14.37 -6.31 -16.14
C LEU A 45 -14.37 -7.05 -17.48
N PRO A 46 -14.42 -6.33 -18.62
CA PRO A 46 -14.24 -6.95 -19.93
C PRO A 46 -12.93 -7.76 -20.00
N ASN A 47 -12.92 -8.76 -20.87
CA ASN A 47 -11.70 -9.52 -21.14
C ASN A 47 -10.56 -8.59 -21.58
N ASN A 48 -9.35 -8.89 -21.13
CA ASN A 48 -8.16 -8.11 -21.41
C ASN A 48 -8.31 -6.64 -20.97
N THR A 49 -8.96 -6.33 -19.85
CA THR A 49 -9.02 -4.94 -19.34
C THR A 49 -7.67 -4.46 -18.81
N TYR A 50 -6.88 -5.36 -18.22
CA TYR A 50 -5.57 -5.07 -17.64
C TYR A 50 -4.58 -6.21 -17.95
N ASP A 51 -3.29 -5.90 -17.82
CA ASP A 51 -2.17 -6.81 -18.06
C ASP A 51 -1.46 -7.19 -16.74
N VAL A 52 -1.52 -6.31 -15.74
CA VAL A 52 -0.98 -6.50 -14.38
C VAL A 52 -2.02 -6.05 -13.36
N PHE A 53 -2.18 -6.76 -12.26
CA PHE A 53 -3.10 -6.45 -11.18
C PHE A 53 -2.38 -6.32 -9.83
N ILE A 54 -2.46 -5.13 -9.23
CA ILE A 54 -1.84 -4.82 -7.93
C ILE A 54 -2.94 -4.35 -6.96
N ALA A 55 -2.95 -4.92 -5.76
CA ALA A 55 -3.75 -4.42 -4.65
C ALA A 55 -2.92 -3.51 -3.75
N ILE A 56 -3.48 -2.37 -3.39
CA ILE A 56 -2.96 -1.45 -2.37
C ILE A 56 -3.90 -1.56 -1.18
N THR A 57 -3.42 -2.09 -0.08
CA THR A 57 -4.28 -2.51 1.04
C THR A 57 -3.91 -1.80 2.33
N HIS A 58 -4.94 -1.49 3.11
CA HIS A 58 -4.82 -1.24 4.54
C HIS A 58 -5.75 -2.25 5.23
N LEU A 59 -5.35 -3.52 5.18
CA LEU A 59 -6.09 -4.68 5.68
C LEU A 59 -5.24 -5.43 6.68
N ASP A 60 -5.85 -6.24 7.54
CA ASP A 60 -5.06 -7.19 8.32
C ASP A 60 -4.41 -8.26 7.43
N MET A 61 -3.34 -8.86 7.95
CA MET A 61 -2.55 -9.87 7.25
C MET A 61 -3.40 -11.09 6.89
N ALA A 62 -4.37 -11.48 7.72
CA ALA A 62 -5.23 -12.64 7.44
C ALA A 62 -6.06 -12.41 6.18
N THR A 63 -6.61 -11.20 6.01
CA THR A 63 -7.41 -10.81 4.86
C THR A 63 -6.55 -10.67 3.61
N ASP A 64 -5.32 -10.12 3.71
CA ASP A 64 -4.39 -10.09 2.58
C ASP A 64 -3.98 -11.51 2.13
N ILE A 65 -3.77 -12.44 3.08
CA ILE A 65 -3.51 -13.85 2.79
C ILE A 65 -4.71 -14.48 2.06
N GLU A 66 -5.93 -14.21 2.52
CA GLU A 66 -7.15 -14.70 1.88
C GLU A 66 -7.30 -14.14 0.46
N LEU A 67 -7.06 -12.84 0.28
CA LEU A 67 -7.09 -12.17 -1.02
C LEU A 67 -6.10 -12.82 -2.01
N ALA A 68 -4.85 -13.01 -1.60
CA ALA A 68 -3.82 -13.69 -2.39
C ALA A 68 -4.19 -15.15 -2.72
N SER A 69 -4.91 -15.82 -1.82
CA SER A 69 -5.30 -17.23 -2.01
C SER A 69 -6.50 -17.39 -2.94
N LYS A 70 -7.49 -16.50 -2.85
CA LYS A 70 -8.75 -16.58 -3.62
C LYS A 70 -8.69 -15.85 -4.96
N ILE A 71 -7.72 -14.97 -5.18
CA ILE A 71 -7.62 -14.14 -6.39
C ILE A 71 -6.27 -14.37 -7.09
N PRO A 72 -6.13 -15.49 -7.84
CA PRO A 72 -4.88 -15.87 -8.48
C PRO A 72 -4.45 -14.91 -9.60
N GLN A 73 -5.33 -13.99 -10.04
CA GLN A 73 -4.99 -12.95 -11.01
C GLN A 73 -4.11 -11.84 -10.41
N LEU A 74 -4.02 -11.71 -9.08
CA LEU A 74 -3.15 -10.73 -8.45
C LEU A 74 -1.68 -10.99 -8.75
N ASN A 75 -0.93 -9.91 -8.94
CA ASN A 75 0.52 -9.96 -9.13
C ASN A 75 1.30 -9.45 -7.91
N LEU A 76 0.70 -8.58 -7.10
CA LEU A 76 1.31 -7.99 -5.91
C LEU A 76 0.24 -7.41 -4.98
N ILE A 77 0.42 -7.59 -3.68
CA ILE A 77 -0.27 -6.87 -2.61
C ILE A 77 0.74 -5.96 -1.90
N MET A 78 0.51 -4.65 -1.95
CA MET A 78 1.23 -3.63 -1.19
C MET A 78 0.36 -3.22 -0.01
N GLY A 79 0.66 -3.74 1.18
CA GLY A 79 -0.20 -3.62 2.36
C GLY A 79 0.34 -2.73 3.49
N GLY A 80 -0.49 -2.55 4.52
CA GLY A 80 -0.19 -1.86 5.78
C GLY A 80 -1.01 -2.47 6.94
N HIS A 81 -1.36 -1.68 7.96
CA HIS A 81 -2.14 -2.06 9.16
C HIS A 81 -1.33 -2.61 10.35
N GLU A 82 -0.47 -3.62 10.17
CA GLU A 82 0.22 -4.26 11.31
C GLU A 82 1.30 -3.39 11.97
N HIS A 83 1.75 -2.33 11.29
CA HIS A 83 2.88 -1.49 11.70
C HIS A 83 4.25 -2.20 11.71
N ASP A 84 4.31 -3.47 11.33
CA ASP A 84 5.52 -4.27 11.13
C ASP A 84 5.77 -4.55 9.64
N ASN A 85 7.04 -4.73 9.26
CA ASN A 85 7.37 -5.17 7.90
C ASN A 85 7.12 -6.66 7.66
N PHE A 86 6.58 -6.99 6.48
CA PHE A 86 6.34 -8.36 6.03
C PHE A 86 6.73 -8.56 4.56
N ASN A 87 7.26 -9.75 4.26
CA ASN A 87 7.50 -10.23 2.90
C ASN A 87 7.06 -11.68 2.77
N TYR A 88 5.81 -11.89 2.35
CA TYR A 88 5.21 -13.22 2.23
C TYR A 88 4.86 -13.57 0.78
N LEU A 89 4.85 -14.86 0.49
CA LEU A 89 4.30 -15.44 -0.73
C LEU A 89 3.12 -16.32 -0.34
N ARG A 90 1.95 -16.12 -0.97
CA ARG A 90 0.70 -16.82 -0.62
C ARG A 90 -0.12 -17.17 -1.86
N GLY A 91 -1.08 -18.07 -1.69
CA GLY A 91 -1.89 -18.60 -2.78
C GLY A 91 -1.12 -19.52 -3.72
N THR A 92 -1.83 -20.06 -4.71
CA THR A 92 -1.29 -21.03 -5.67
C THR A 92 -0.25 -20.45 -6.63
N ASN A 93 -0.33 -19.14 -6.88
CA ASN A 93 0.59 -18.41 -7.76
C ASN A 93 1.74 -17.72 -7.02
N TYR A 94 1.95 -18.02 -5.72
CA TYR A 94 2.97 -17.40 -4.88
C TYR A 94 2.92 -15.87 -4.95
N ILE A 95 1.72 -15.31 -4.78
CA ILE A 95 1.48 -13.86 -4.86
C ILE A 95 2.20 -13.18 -3.69
N PRO A 96 3.06 -12.18 -3.98
CA PRO A 96 3.76 -11.43 -2.94
C PRO A 96 2.84 -10.50 -2.15
N ILE A 97 3.01 -10.52 -0.83
CA ILE A 97 2.42 -9.59 0.12
C ILE A 97 3.58 -8.85 0.79
N ASN A 98 3.68 -7.55 0.52
CA ASN A 98 4.74 -6.70 1.04
C ASN A 98 4.14 -5.57 1.88
N LYS A 99 4.58 -5.46 3.13
CA LYS A 99 4.19 -4.39 4.07
C LYS A 99 5.43 -3.77 4.68
N ALA A 100 5.55 -2.45 4.68
CA ALA A 100 6.66 -1.77 5.33
C ALA A 100 6.32 -1.43 6.80
N ASP A 101 7.33 -1.09 7.59
CA ASP A 101 7.13 -0.66 8.99
C ASP A 101 6.36 0.66 9.05
N ALA A 102 5.76 0.95 10.22
CA ALA A 102 5.15 2.25 10.48
C ALA A 102 6.20 3.37 10.62
N ASN A 103 5.71 4.61 10.66
CA ASN A 103 6.52 5.83 10.87
C ASN A 103 7.62 6.07 9.82
N ALA A 104 7.48 5.45 8.64
CA ALA A 104 8.41 5.58 7.52
C ALA A 104 9.85 5.16 7.85
N PHE A 105 10.07 4.25 8.81
CA PHE A 105 11.40 3.70 9.09
C PHE A 105 11.92 2.84 7.95
N THR A 106 11.03 2.22 7.18
CA THR A 106 11.37 1.45 5.98
C THR A 106 10.42 1.75 4.83
N VAL A 107 10.90 1.48 3.62
CA VAL A 107 10.12 1.54 2.38
C VAL A 107 10.38 0.29 1.55
N PHE A 108 9.32 -0.26 0.95
CA PHE A 108 9.48 -1.27 -0.09
C PHE A 108 9.71 -0.60 -1.45
N ILE A 109 10.79 -1.00 -2.11
CA ILE A 109 11.10 -0.62 -3.49
C ILE A 109 10.78 -1.80 -4.39
N HIS A 110 9.70 -1.68 -5.15
CA HIS A 110 9.27 -2.67 -6.13
C HIS A 110 9.83 -2.33 -7.52
N ARG A 111 10.63 -3.23 -8.07
CA ARG A 111 11.12 -3.17 -9.44
C ARG A 111 10.36 -4.19 -10.28
N CYS A 112 9.58 -3.69 -11.22
CA CYS A 112 8.66 -4.48 -12.03
C CYS A 112 9.16 -4.56 -13.47
N ALA A 113 9.05 -5.73 -14.09
CA ALA A 113 9.30 -5.92 -15.51
C ALA A 113 8.15 -6.72 -16.13
N TYR A 114 7.67 -6.28 -17.30
CA TYR A 114 6.60 -6.95 -18.02
C TYR A 114 7.04 -7.23 -19.46
N ASN A 115 6.92 -8.48 -19.90
CA ASN A 115 7.19 -8.88 -21.28
C ASN A 115 5.88 -8.90 -22.06
N ILE A 116 5.74 -8.00 -23.04
CA ILE A 116 4.50 -7.79 -23.79
C ILE A 116 4.10 -8.97 -24.69
N ASP A 117 5.07 -9.75 -25.18
CA ASP A 117 4.83 -10.86 -26.10
C ASP A 117 4.39 -12.11 -25.33
N THR A 118 5.10 -12.44 -24.25
CA THR A 118 4.84 -13.62 -23.41
C THR A 118 3.83 -13.35 -22.30
N LYS A 119 3.42 -12.09 -22.12
CA LYS A 119 2.53 -11.62 -21.04
C LYS A 119 3.04 -11.96 -19.63
N ARG A 120 4.37 -12.11 -19.47
CA ARG A 120 5.00 -12.48 -18.19
C ARG A 120 5.38 -11.24 -17.38
N PHE A 121 4.89 -11.19 -16.15
CA PHE A 121 5.28 -10.21 -15.14
C PHE A 121 6.38 -10.77 -14.23
N ARG A 122 7.36 -9.93 -13.89
CA ARG A 122 8.42 -10.21 -12.92
C ARG A 122 8.49 -9.09 -11.91
N LEU A 123 8.64 -9.45 -10.65
CA LEU A 123 8.76 -8.52 -9.54
C LEU A 123 10.04 -8.81 -8.75
N TYR A 124 10.74 -7.74 -8.39
CA TYR A 124 11.80 -7.77 -7.39
C TYR A 124 11.54 -6.69 -6.35
N SER A 125 11.32 -7.11 -5.09
CA SER A 125 11.03 -6.23 -3.97
C SER A 125 12.23 -6.13 -3.04
N THR A 126 12.61 -4.91 -2.65
CA THR A 126 13.65 -4.67 -1.64
C THR A 126 13.05 -3.83 -0.52
N LEU A 127 13.19 -4.28 0.73
CA LEU A 127 12.93 -3.43 1.89
C LEU A 127 14.18 -2.59 2.15
N ALA A 128 14.05 -1.27 2.11
CA ALA A 128 15.13 -0.32 2.39
C ALA A 128 14.82 0.47 3.65
N GLN A 129 15.82 0.69 4.50
CA GLN A 129 15.69 1.59 5.64
C GLN A 129 15.74 3.03 5.18
N VAL A 130 14.95 3.88 5.82
CA VAL A 130 15.03 5.33 5.67
C VAL A 130 15.98 5.83 6.75
N THR A 131 17.16 6.27 6.31
CA THR A 131 18.25 6.71 7.18
C THR A 131 18.76 8.07 6.71
N TYR A 132 19.64 8.69 7.51
CA TYR A 132 20.32 9.94 7.16
C TYR A 132 21.27 9.82 5.94
N GLU A 133 21.48 8.61 5.41
CA GLU A 133 22.25 8.41 4.18
C GLU A 133 21.52 8.95 2.94
N VAL A 134 20.19 9.05 3.00
CA VAL A 134 19.38 9.73 1.99
C VAL A 134 19.11 11.14 2.49
N PRO A 135 19.67 12.19 1.86
CA PRO A 135 19.44 13.57 2.30
C PRO A 135 17.97 13.95 2.12
N ASN A 136 17.48 14.79 3.01
CA ASN A 136 16.15 15.38 2.87
C ASN A 136 16.07 16.22 1.59
N GLU A 137 14.91 16.19 0.93
CA GLU A 137 14.62 17.12 -0.17
C GLU A 137 14.27 18.48 0.43
N GLU A 138 14.99 19.52 -0.01
CA GLU A 138 15.01 20.85 0.62
C GLU A 138 13.61 21.47 0.80
N ASN A 139 12.76 21.41 -0.22
CA ASN A 139 11.43 22.03 -0.15
C ASN A 139 10.49 21.27 0.79
N THR A 140 10.54 19.94 0.74
CA THR A 140 9.76 19.06 1.62
C THR A 140 10.18 19.25 3.08
N GLU A 141 11.48 19.33 3.33
CA GLU A 141 12.03 19.60 4.66
C GLU A 141 11.60 20.96 5.21
N ALA A 142 11.67 22.02 4.40
CA ALA A 142 11.23 23.35 4.80
C ALA A 142 9.75 23.35 5.23
N ILE A 143 8.87 22.68 4.47
CA ILE A 143 7.44 22.57 4.80
C ILE A 143 7.22 21.73 6.06
N ALA A 144 7.90 20.59 6.19
CA ALA A 144 7.78 19.73 7.36
C ALA A 144 8.22 20.47 8.64
N ASN A 145 9.36 21.16 8.58
CA ASN A 145 9.89 21.94 9.69
C ASN A 145 8.98 23.11 10.07
N TYR A 146 8.35 23.77 9.10
CA TYR A 146 7.37 24.82 9.37
C TYR A 146 6.21 24.31 10.24
N TRP A 147 5.57 23.20 9.85
CA TRP A 147 4.45 22.63 10.60
C TRP A 147 4.88 22.04 11.95
N PHE A 148 6.04 21.39 11.99
CA PHE A 148 6.61 20.88 13.24
C PHE A 148 6.83 22.02 14.24
N ASN A 149 7.47 23.11 13.81
CA ASN A 149 7.75 24.27 14.66
C ASN A 149 6.47 24.96 15.15
N LEU A 150 5.45 25.09 14.28
CA LEU A 150 4.14 25.60 14.70
C LEU A 150 3.49 24.71 15.77
N GLY A 151 3.58 23.39 15.63
CA GLY A 151 3.09 22.44 16.63
C GLY A 151 3.79 22.62 17.98
N ILE A 152 5.12 22.70 17.98
CA ILE A 152 5.94 22.95 19.18
C ILE A 152 5.53 24.26 19.87
N GLN A 153 5.39 25.35 19.11
CA GLN A 153 4.95 26.64 19.65
C GLN A 153 3.55 26.58 20.26
N GLY A 154 2.63 25.84 19.62
CA GLY A 154 1.28 25.60 20.13
C GLY A 154 1.30 24.90 21.49
N PHE A 155 2.08 23.83 21.63
CA PHE A 155 2.23 23.12 22.91
C PHE A 155 2.84 24.01 24.00
N GLN A 156 3.88 24.79 23.66
CA GLN A 156 4.51 25.72 24.59
C GLN A 156 3.55 26.81 25.08
N THR A 157 2.70 27.33 24.19
CA THR A 157 1.66 28.33 24.53
C THR A 157 0.65 27.78 25.53
N LEU A 158 0.36 26.48 25.46
CA LEU A 158 -0.51 25.78 26.42
C LEU A 158 0.21 25.38 27.73
N GLY A 159 1.49 25.76 27.90
CA GLY A 159 2.28 25.48 29.09
C GLY A 159 2.96 24.10 29.10
N TYR A 160 2.91 23.35 28.01
CA TYR A 160 3.64 22.09 27.89
C TYR A 160 5.12 22.31 27.54
N ASN A 161 5.99 21.42 28.00
CA ASN A 161 7.38 21.36 27.54
C ASN A 161 7.56 20.17 26.57
N PRO A 162 7.34 20.36 25.26
CA PRO A 162 7.44 19.26 24.28
C PRO A 162 8.86 18.72 24.10
N ASN A 163 9.89 19.39 24.62
CA ASN A 163 11.29 18.95 24.57
C ASN A 163 11.74 18.23 25.86
N ALA A 164 10.85 18.03 26.83
CA ALA A 164 11.17 17.27 28.02
C ALA A 164 11.42 15.80 27.65
N ILE A 165 12.57 15.27 28.05
CA ILE A 165 12.86 13.83 27.99
C ILE A 165 12.06 13.17 29.12
N VAL A 166 11.23 12.19 28.78
CA VAL A 166 10.40 11.42 29.72
C VAL A 166 11.08 10.12 30.09
#